data_AF-A0AAU3DTQ8-F1
#
_entry.id   AF-A0AAU3DTQ8-F1
#
_cell.length_a   1.000
_cell.length_b   1.000
_cell.length_c   1.000
_cell.angle_alpha   90.00
_cell.angle_beta   90.00
_cell.angle_gamma   90.00
#
_symmetry.space_group_name_H-M   'P 1'
#
loop_
_entity.id
_entity.type
_entity.pdbx_description
1 polymer ?
#
loop_
_entity_poly.entity_id
_entity_poly.type
_entity_poly.pdbx_seq_one_letter_code
_entity_poly.pdbx_strand_id
1 'polypeptide(L)'
;MADYTAYDLDSTAADWNPTKDDWGSSRDVGYASWWPDAGNDAVVSREDPRYAASLSGTGPWQRADCVRAGYGQPSARPVGDRLLERRGICVVTSAGRYALLVVSRAVEKQLTVRVTVWE
;
A
#
# COMPACT_ATOMS: atom_id res chain seq x y z
N MET A 1 -11.02 15.75 -11.08
CA MET A 1 -9.81 15.77 -10.24
C MET A 1 -9.72 14.40 -9.59
N ALA A 2 -8.52 13.88 -9.57
CA ALA A 2 -8.21 12.56 -9.06
C ALA A 2 -8.24 12.58 -7.53
N ASP A 3 -9.22 11.96 -6.87
CA ASP A 3 -9.23 11.87 -5.40
C ASP A 3 -8.16 10.86 -4.94
N TYR A 4 -6.99 11.35 -4.58
CA TYR A 4 -5.92 10.55 -4.00
C TYR A 4 -5.70 10.88 -2.54
N THR A 5 -5.59 9.83 -1.72
CA THR A 5 -5.33 9.95 -0.29
C THR A 5 -4.01 9.25 0.00
N ALA A 6 -2.98 10.00 0.41
CA ALA A 6 -1.62 9.52 0.61
C ALA A 6 -1.24 9.48 2.09
N TYR A 7 -0.41 8.51 2.47
CA TYR A 7 0.05 8.30 3.84
C TYR A 7 1.56 8.16 3.88
N ASP A 8 2.16 8.82 4.87
CA ASP A 8 3.58 8.71 5.24
C ASP A 8 3.70 7.69 6.37
N LEU A 9 4.16 6.47 6.07
CA LEU A 9 4.26 5.39 7.06
C LEU A 9 5.42 5.59 8.04
N ASP A 10 6.31 6.55 7.76
CA ASP A 10 7.41 6.93 8.64
C ASP A 10 7.03 8.04 9.64
N SER A 11 5.83 8.61 9.50
CA SER A 11 5.38 9.72 10.33
C SER A 11 5.28 9.34 11.81
N THR A 12 5.90 10.15 12.66
CA THR A 12 5.80 10.08 14.12
C THR A 12 4.81 11.10 14.68
N ALA A 13 4.03 11.77 13.82
CA ALA A 13 3.06 12.77 14.25
C ALA A 13 1.92 12.09 15.04
N ALA A 14 1.43 12.79 16.08
CA ALA A 14 0.33 12.28 16.90
C ALA A 14 -0.99 12.19 16.13
N ASP A 15 -1.16 13.04 15.11
CA ASP A 15 -2.30 13.14 14.23
C ASP A 15 -1.94 12.65 12.83
N TRP A 16 -1.61 11.35 12.72
CA TRP A 16 -1.29 10.71 11.45
C TRP A 16 -2.48 10.81 10.47
N ASN A 17 -2.47 11.88 9.68
CA ASN A 17 -3.52 12.24 8.77
C ASN A 17 -3.06 12.03 7.33
N PRO A 18 -3.92 11.51 6.46
CA PRO A 18 -3.57 11.45 5.06
C PRO A 18 -3.54 12.83 4.43
N THR A 19 -2.73 12.99 3.39
CA THR A 19 -2.74 14.17 2.54
C THR A 19 -3.55 13.89 1.28
N LYS A 20 -4.54 14.75 1.02
CA LYS A 20 -5.32 14.71 -0.20
C LYS A 20 -4.56 15.41 -1.33
N ASP A 21 -4.49 14.77 -2.50
CA ASP A 21 -3.91 15.31 -3.74
C ASP A 21 -2.43 15.72 -3.66
N ASP A 22 -1.70 15.27 -2.64
CA ASP A 22 -0.26 15.49 -2.44
C ASP A 22 0.47 14.15 -2.39
N TRP A 23 1.07 13.78 -3.54
CA TRP A 23 1.89 12.57 -3.72
C TRP A 23 3.38 12.89 -3.71
N GLY A 24 3.83 13.63 -2.70
CA GLY A 24 5.24 13.98 -2.50
C GLY A 24 6.15 12.77 -2.25
N SER A 25 7.45 13.01 -2.22
CA SER A 25 8.48 11.96 -2.08
C SER A 25 8.49 11.21 -0.75
N SER A 26 7.82 11.74 0.27
CA SER A 26 7.66 11.13 1.61
C SER A 26 6.32 10.42 1.79
N ARG A 27 5.52 10.28 0.72
CA ARG A 27 4.27 9.51 0.75
C ARG A 27 4.55 8.10 0.26
N ASP A 28 4.38 7.14 1.16
CA ASP A 28 4.80 5.76 0.93
C ASP A 28 3.69 4.94 0.28
N VAL A 29 2.46 5.20 0.71
CA VAL A 29 1.26 4.48 0.28
C VAL A 29 0.09 5.43 0.09
N GLY A 30 -0.92 4.96 -0.60
CA GLY A 30 -2.17 5.67 -0.70
C GLY A 30 -3.21 4.91 -1.48
N TYR A 31 -4.37 5.56 -1.59
CA TYR A 31 -5.58 4.96 -2.11
C TYR A 31 -6.08 5.79 -3.28
N ALA A 32 -6.35 5.09 -4.39
CA ALA A 32 -6.87 5.67 -5.62
C ALA A 32 -8.27 5.12 -5.92
N SER A 33 -9.31 5.93 -5.68
CA SER A 33 -10.71 5.51 -5.85
C SER A 33 -11.26 5.74 -7.26
N TRP A 34 -10.54 6.43 -8.14
CA TRP A 34 -11.05 6.92 -9.43
C TRP A 34 -10.52 6.17 -10.65
N TRP A 35 -9.58 5.23 -10.48
CA TRP A 35 -8.94 4.54 -11.60
C TRP A 35 -9.98 3.65 -12.35
N PRO A 36 -10.33 3.95 -13.62
CA PRO A 36 -11.49 3.37 -14.30
C PRO A 36 -11.45 1.84 -14.44
N ASP A 37 -10.25 1.28 -14.65
CA ASP A 37 -10.03 -0.16 -14.80
C ASP A 37 -9.71 -0.87 -13.46
N ALA A 38 -9.68 -0.16 -12.32
CA ALA A 38 -9.25 -0.72 -11.03
C ALA A 38 -10.38 -1.20 -10.12
N GLY A 39 -11.64 -1.09 -10.56
CA GLY A 39 -12.77 -1.61 -9.78
C GLY A 39 -12.89 -1.09 -8.33
N ASN A 40 -12.39 0.13 -8.06
CA ASN A 40 -12.47 0.87 -6.78
C ASN A 40 -11.60 0.42 -5.59
N ASP A 41 -10.50 -0.34 -5.70
CA ASP A 41 -9.72 -0.74 -4.50
C ASP A 41 -8.20 -0.91 -4.74
N ALA A 42 -7.48 0.13 -5.16
CA ALA A 42 -6.03 0.07 -5.34
C ALA A 42 -5.27 0.75 -4.19
N VAL A 43 -4.42 -0.01 -3.49
CA VAL A 43 -3.32 0.56 -2.70
C VAL A 43 -2.20 0.86 -3.69
N VAL A 44 -1.97 2.12 -3.94
CA VAL A 44 -0.83 2.60 -4.71
C VAL A 44 0.30 2.87 -3.72
N SER A 45 1.45 2.22 -3.91
CA SER A 45 2.69 2.77 -3.36
C SER A 45 3.03 4.05 -4.12
N ARG A 46 3.95 4.86 -3.58
CA ARG A 46 4.67 5.92 -4.32
C ARG A 46 4.79 5.52 -5.80
N GLU A 47 4.66 6.47 -6.75
CA GLU A 47 4.59 6.25 -8.24
C GLU A 47 5.84 5.57 -8.86
N ASP A 48 6.47 4.63 -8.16
CA ASP A 48 7.56 3.81 -8.57
C ASP A 48 7.29 2.37 -8.06
N PRO A 49 7.12 1.39 -8.96
CA PRO A 49 6.88 -0.01 -8.61
C PRO A 49 8.02 -0.65 -7.81
N ARG A 50 9.18 0.00 -7.68
CA ARG A 50 10.29 -0.45 -6.84
C ARG A 50 9.98 -0.44 -5.35
N TYR A 51 8.91 0.24 -4.93
CA TYR A 51 8.59 0.42 -3.51
C TYR A 51 7.41 -0.42 -3.03
N ALA A 52 6.78 -1.23 -3.88
CA ALA A 52 5.79 -2.20 -3.41
C ALA A 52 5.85 -3.55 -4.11
N ALA A 53 5.41 -4.57 -3.38
CA ALA A 53 5.28 -5.93 -3.85
C ALA A 53 4.08 -6.61 -3.17
N SER A 54 3.23 -7.27 -3.95
CA SER A 54 2.18 -8.13 -3.40
C SER A 54 2.74 -9.48 -2.97
N LEU A 55 2.33 -9.97 -1.81
CA LEU A 55 2.63 -11.32 -1.36
C LEU A 55 1.60 -12.31 -1.94
N SER A 56 2.06 -13.52 -2.26
CA SER A 56 1.25 -14.58 -2.84
C SER A 56 0.53 -15.39 -1.77
N GLY A 57 -0.80 -15.57 -1.85
CA GLY A 57 -1.57 -16.37 -0.89
C GLY A 57 -2.19 -15.53 0.23
N THR A 58 -2.59 -16.18 1.31
CA THR A 58 -3.19 -15.54 2.50
C THR A 58 -2.33 -15.86 3.72
N GLY A 59 -2.06 -14.82 4.53
CA GLY A 59 -1.09 -14.88 5.63
C GLY A 59 -1.46 -15.82 6.79
N PRO A 60 -0.64 -15.85 7.86
CA PRO A 60 0.10 -14.69 8.37
C PRO A 60 1.42 -14.40 7.64
N TRP A 61 1.72 -13.10 7.48
CA TRP A 61 2.94 -12.58 6.87
C TRP A 61 3.89 -12.00 7.93
N GLN A 62 5.19 -12.05 7.66
CA GLN A 62 6.25 -11.56 8.53
C GLN A 62 7.23 -10.65 7.78
N ARG A 63 8.12 -9.97 8.53
CA ARG A 63 9.16 -9.11 7.96
C ARG A 63 10.00 -9.82 6.89
N ALA A 64 10.33 -11.09 7.11
CA ALA A 64 11.13 -11.87 6.18
C ALA A 64 10.48 -12.04 4.80
N ASP A 65 9.14 -12.07 4.75
CA ASP A 65 8.40 -12.13 3.49
C ASP A 65 8.55 -10.82 2.71
N CYS A 66 8.47 -9.68 3.40
CA CYS A 66 8.71 -8.37 2.79
C CYS A 66 10.15 -8.14 2.36
N VAL A 67 11.14 -8.71 3.05
CA VAL A 67 12.55 -8.65 2.60
C VAL A 67 12.76 -9.44 1.31
N ARG A 68 12.01 -10.53 1.11
CA ARG A 68 12.14 -11.43 -0.06
C ARG A 68 11.18 -11.10 -1.20
N ALA A 69 10.30 -10.11 -1.01
CA ALA A 69 9.26 -9.79 -1.97
C ALA A 69 9.85 -9.25 -3.29
N GLY A 70 9.17 -9.55 -4.40
CA GLY A 70 9.61 -9.16 -5.74
C GLY A 70 9.30 -7.71 -6.10
N TYR A 71 9.93 -6.76 -5.42
CA TYR A 71 9.79 -5.33 -5.73
C TYR A 71 10.19 -5.00 -7.17
N GLY A 72 9.56 -3.99 -7.76
CA GLY A 72 9.87 -3.52 -9.11
C GLY A 72 9.27 -4.38 -10.23
N GLN A 73 8.69 -5.55 -9.93
CA GLN A 73 8.05 -6.39 -10.92
C GLN A 73 6.65 -5.85 -11.26
N PRO A 74 6.36 -5.48 -12.53
CA PRO A 74 5.05 -4.96 -12.91
C PRO A 74 3.89 -5.91 -12.58
N SER A 75 4.12 -7.21 -12.67
CA SER A 75 3.14 -8.27 -12.32
C SER A 75 2.95 -8.46 -10.81
N ALA A 76 3.88 -7.96 -9.98
CA ALA A 76 3.77 -7.99 -8.52
C ALA A 76 3.17 -6.69 -7.97
N ARG A 77 2.87 -5.71 -8.84
CA ARG A 77 2.19 -4.50 -8.43
C ARG A 77 0.80 -4.86 -7.89
N PRO A 78 0.35 -4.24 -6.80
CA PRO A 78 -1.06 -4.26 -6.44
C PRO A 78 -1.85 -3.42 -7.46
N VAL A 79 -2.20 -4.02 -8.61
CA VAL A 79 -3.04 -3.37 -9.62
C VAL A 79 -4.37 -4.11 -9.72
N GLY A 80 -5.46 -3.37 -9.48
CA GLY A 80 -6.79 -3.61 -10.06
C GLY A 80 -7.59 -4.83 -9.59
N ASP A 81 -6.97 -5.91 -9.14
CA ASP A 81 -7.72 -7.12 -8.76
C ASP A 81 -8.06 -7.08 -7.28
N ARG A 82 -9.08 -6.27 -6.93
CA ARG A 82 -9.84 -6.25 -5.68
C ARG A 82 -9.07 -6.86 -4.52
N LEU A 83 -8.31 -6.03 -3.81
CA LEU A 83 -7.53 -6.40 -2.63
C LEU A 83 -8.26 -7.43 -1.76
N LEU A 84 -7.97 -8.71 -2.04
CA LEU A 84 -8.64 -9.80 -1.38
C LEU A 84 -8.32 -9.66 0.10
N GLU A 85 -9.35 -9.72 0.93
CA GLU A 85 -9.15 -9.70 2.37
C GLU A 85 -8.05 -10.70 2.73
N ARG A 86 -7.17 -10.30 3.65
CA ARG A 86 -6.00 -11.06 4.13
C ARG A 86 -4.82 -11.15 3.16
N ARG A 87 -4.86 -10.45 2.02
CA ARG A 87 -3.68 -10.27 1.17
C ARG A 87 -2.68 -9.31 1.83
N GLY A 88 -1.40 -9.66 1.74
CA GLY A 88 -0.29 -8.85 2.22
C GLY A 88 0.33 -8.04 1.08
N ILE A 89 0.59 -6.76 1.33
CA ILE A 89 1.33 -5.87 0.44
C ILE A 89 2.52 -5.37 1.22
N CYS A 90 3.71 -5.60 0.71
CA CYS A 90 4.93 -5.07 1.27
C CYS A 90 5.26 -3.74 0.61
N VAL A 91 5.69 -2.79 1.42
CA VAL A 91 6.08 -1.46 1.00
C VAL A 91 7.45 -1.13 1.58
N VAL A 92 8.32 -0.53 0.77
CA VAL A 92 9.54 0.12 1.25
C VAL A 92 9.21 1.60 1.45
N THR A 93 9.33 2.08 2.68
CA THR A 93 9.01 3.47 3.02
C THR A 93 10.08 4.43 2.52
N SER A 94 9.80 5.72 2.57
CA SER A 94 10.69 6.80 2.14
C SER A 94 11.97 6.86 2.97
N ALA A 95 11.94 6.41 4.23
CA ALA A 95 13.10 6.20 5.09
C ALA A 95 13.82 4.86 4.87
N GLY A 96 13.36 4.02 3.93
CA GLY A 96 13.96 2.73 3.61
C GLY A 96 13.56 1.59 4.54
N ARG A 97 12.50 1.75 5.32
CA ARG A 97 11.96 0.70 6.21
C ARG A 97 11.05 -0.24 5.45
N TYR A 98 10.83 -1.43 5.99
CA TYR A 98 9.80 -2.33 5.48
C TYR A 98 8.50 -2.11 6.24
N ALA A 99 7.41 -2.00 5.50
CA ALA A 99 6.07 -2.01 6.02
C ALA A 99 5.24 -3.12 5.35
N LEU A 100 4.30 -3.67 6.11
CA LEU A 100 3.31 -4.63 5.65
C LEU A 100 1.92 -4.04 5.82
N LEU A 101 1.19 -4.02 4.72
CA LEU A 101 -0.21 -3.66 4.66
C LEU A 101 -1.01 -4.96 4.49
N VAL A 102 -1.90 -5.24 5.43
CA VAL A 102 -2.83 -6.37 5.33
C VAL A 102 -4.24 -5.82 5.23
N VAL A 103 -4.92 -6.13 4.12
CA VAL A 103 -6.30 -5.70 3.93
C VAL A 103 -7.20 -6.52 4.84
N SER A 104 -7.82 -5.87 5.82
CA SER A 104 -8.75 -6.53 6.76
C SER A 104 -10.20 -6.48 6.28
N ARG A 105 -10.54 -5.52 5.42
CA ARG A 105 -11.87 -5.36 4.84
C ARG A 105 -11.79 -4.57 3.54
N ALA A 106 -12.50 -5.02 2.51
CA ALA A 106 -12.68 -4.29 1.26
C ALA A 106 -14.17 -4.27 0.92
N VAL A 107 -14.76 -3.08 0.88
CA VAL A 107 -16.14 -2.85 0.43
C VAL A 107 -16.13 -1.71 -0.58
N GLU A 108 -17.22 -1.52 -1.33
CA GLU A 108 -17.28 -0.50 -2.38
C GLU A 108 -16.81 0.88 -1.86
N LYS A 109 -15.73 1.39 -2.46
CA LYS A 109 -15.11 2.70 -2.16
C LYS A 109 -14.54 2.84 -0.74
N GLN A 110 -14.35 1.72 -0.03
CA GLN A 110 -13.76 1.74 1.30
C GLN A 110 -12.87 0.52 1.54
N LEU A 111 -11.62 0.80 1.85
CA LEU A 111 -10.63 -0.18 2.23
C LEU A 111 -10.21 0.02 3.69
N THR A 112 -10.14 -1.06 4.47
CA THR A 112 -9.52 -1.04 5.80
C THR A 112 -8.26 -1.89 5.76
N VAL A 113 -7.14 -1.29 6.13
CA VAL A 113 -5.81 -1.91 6.10
C VAL A 113 -5.21 -1.85 7.49
N ARG A 114 -4.64 -2.98 7.93
CA ARG A 114 -3.74 -3.01 9.09
C ARG A 114 -2.32 -2.79 8.60
N VAL A 115 -1.63 -1.85 9.22
CA VAL A 115 -0.25 -1.51 8.87
C VAL A 115 0.69 -1.96 9.98
N THR A 116 1.75 -2.67 9.62
CA THR A 116 2.87 -2.97 10.50
C THR A 116 4.12 -2.38 9.86
N VAL A 117 4.81 -1.48 10.57
CA VAL A 117 6.10 -0.93 10.15
C VAL A 117 7.18 -1.58 11.01
N TRP A 118 8.24 -2.06 10.38
CA TRP A 118 9.41 -2.60 11.07
C TRP A 118 10.57 -1.62 10.99
N GLU A 119 11.36 -1.57 12.07
CA GLU A 119 12.65 -0.89 12.08
C GLU A 119 13.69 -1.57 11.16
#